data_AF-A0A7L6AAV0-F1
#
_entry.id   AF-A0A7L6AAV0-F1
#
_cell.length_a   1.000
_cell.length_b   1.000
_cell.length_c   1.000
_cell.angle_alpha   90.00
_cell.angle_beta   90.00
_cell.angle_gamma   90.00
#
_symmetry.space_group_name_H-M   'P 1'
#
loop_
_entity.id
_entity.type
_entity.pdbx_description
1 polymer ?
#
loop_
_entity_poly.entity_id
_entity_poly.type
_entity_poly.pdbx_seq_one_letter_code
_entity_poly.pdbx_strand_id
1 'polypeptide(L)'
;MVVGLALQRGDAGAMETELESLRLQVRSLDEELLRHRSTAGTERNAVEMERSTQQRLLDRVRALELENAVLKEDMLLFERLIPVAGEEGAIRLENFRVVSDGAQNYRYRLLISFHPGKQTPEFRGRLEFLVTLVQRGKSQEMVIPSRREQTGEFRVEVKNLLRKEGSFELPAGARLQSVEARVLQGDTLKARRLAQL
;
A
#
# COMPACT_ATOMS: atom_id res chain seq x y z
N MET A 1 35.43 66.48 -62.85
CA MET A 1 34.31 65.79 -62.17
C MET A 1 34.44 64.29 -62.39
N VAL A 2 35.18 63.57 -61.55
CA VAL A 2 35.23 62.09 -61.54
C VAL A 2 35.26 61.64 -60.07
N VAL A 3 34.14 61.80 -59.36
CA VAL A 3 33.99 61.32 -57.97
C VAL A 3 32.58 60.72 -57.74
N GLY A 4 31.89 60.28 -58.80
CA GLY A 4 30.51 59.78 -58.70
C GLY A 4 30.33 58.26 -58.77
N LEU A 5 31.20 57.52 -59.47
CA LEU A 5 30.96 56.09 -59.79
C LEU A 5 31.64 55.08 -58.86
N ALA A 6 32.56 55.50 -57.98
CA ALA A 6 33.23 54.59 -57.06
C ALA A 6 32.45 54.38 -55.74
N LEU A 7 31.63 55.36 -55.32
CA LEU A 7 30.86 55.31 -54.09
C LEU A 7 29.62 54.40 -54.20
N GLN A 8 28.96 54.35 -55.37
CA GLN A 8 27.77 53.51 -55.57
C GLN A 8 28.06 51.99 -55.64
N ARG A 9 29.25 51.59 -56.09
CA ARG A 9 29.66 50.16 -56.11
C ARG A 9 30.08 49.63 -54.75
N GLY A 10 30.66 50.47 -53.89
CA GLY A 10 31.00 50.10 -52.51
C GLY A 10 29.76 49.90 -51.65
N ASP A 11 28.75 50.74 -51.84
CA ASP A 11 27.49 50.70 -51.10
C ASP A 11 26.63 49.49 -51.49
N ALA A 12 26.56 49.15 -52.78
CA ALA A 12 25.85 47.96 -53.27
C ALA A 12 26.51 46.65 -52.76
N GLY A 13 27.84 46.57 -52.75
CA GLY A 13 28.56 45.40 -52.22
C GLY A 13 28.44 45.26 -50.70
N ALA A 14 28.43 46.39 -49.97
CA ALA A 14 28.17 46.39 -48.53
C ALA A 14 26.75 45.93 -48.21
N MET A 15 25.75 46.38 -48.96
CA MET A 15 24.36 45.94 -48.85
C MET A 15 24.16 44.47 -49.21
N GLU A 16 24.86 43.95 -50.22
CA GLU A 16 24.83 42.51 -50.56
C GLU A 16 25.44 41.66 -49.43
N THR A 17 26.54 42.12 -48.84
CA THR A 17 27.20 41.44 -47.72
C THR A 17 26.33 41.45 -46.47
N GLU A 18 25.63 42.56 -46.20
CA GLU A 18 24.69 42.69 -45.09
C GLU A 18 23.43 41.84 -45.32
N LEU A 19 22.92 41.77 -46.55
CA LEU A 19 21.83 40.86 -46.90
C LEU A 19 22.23 39.39 -46.73
N GLU A 20 23.46 39.03 -47.06
CA GLU A 20 23.97 37.68 -46.88
C GLU A 20 24.16 37.34 -45.39
N SER A 21 24.69 38.27 -44.59
CA SER A 21 24.83 38.10 -43.14
C SER A 21 23.48 37.97 -42.43
N LEU A 22 22.48 38.80 -42.81
CA LEU A 22 21.13 38.69 -42.29
C LEU A 22 20.48 37.36 -42.68
N ARG A 23 20.68 36.89 -43.91
CA ARG A 23 20.15 35.58 -44.35
C ARG A 23 20.76 34.42 -43.55
N LEU A 24 22.06 34.48 -43.26
CA LEU A 24 22.72 33.49 -42.42
C LEU A 24 22.21 33.55 -40.98
N GLN A 25 22.00 34.74 -40.44
CA GLN A 25 21.47 34.94 -39.10
C GLN A 25 20.01 34.45 -38.96
N VAL A 26 19.17 34.69 -39.98
CA VAL A 26 17.80 34.17 -40.03
C VAL A 26 17.79 32.64 -40.07
N ARG A 27 18.68 32.01 -40.84
CA ARG A 27 18.80 30.54 -40.87
C ARG A 27 19.24 29.98 -39.52
N SER A 28 20.22 30.60 -38.87
CA SER A 28 20.68 30.20 -37.53
C SER A 28 19.55 30.29 -36.50
N LEU A 29 18.80 31.40 -36.50
CA LEU A 29 17.67 31.58 -35.59
C LEU A 29 16.54 30.59 -35.86
N ASP A 30 16.28 30.23 -37.11
CA ASP A 30 15.26 29.24 -37.46
C ASP A 30 15.65 27.84 -36.98
N GLU A 31 16.94 27.46 -37.10
CA GLU A 31 17.46 26.20 -36.53
C GLU A 31 17.38 26.16 -35.00
N GLU A 32 17.71 27.27 -34.33
CA GLU A 32 17.57 27.39 -32.87
C GLU A 32 16.11 27.31 -32.43
N LEU A 33 15.19 27.97 -33.14
CA LEU A 33 13.75 27.86 -32.90
C LEU A 33 13.23 26.43 -33.12
N LEU A 34 13.73 25.74 -34.15
CA LEU A 34 13.36 24.35 -34.43
C LEU A 34 13.82 23.42 -33.29
N ARG A 35 15.06 23.61 -32.82
CA ARG A 35 15.61 22.88 -31.67
C ARG A 35 14.79 23.15 -30.41
N HIS A 36 14.54 24.41 -30.07
CA HIS A 36 13.73 24.76 -28.89
C HIS A 36 12.28 24.27 -28.97
N ARG A 37 11.66 24.29 -30.16
CA ARG A 37 10.32 23.70 -30.36
C ARG A 37 10.33 22.20 -30.18
N SER A 38 11.38 21.51 -30.64
CA SER A 38 11.50 20.06 -30.47
C SER A 38 11.63 19.66 -28.99
N THR A 39 12.46 20.36 -28.21
CA THR A 39 12.65 20.10 -26.78
C THR A 39 11.40 20.45 -25.98
N ALA A 40 10.76 21.59 -26.27
CA ALA A 40 9.50 21.97 -25.63
C ALA A 40 8.34 21.03 -26.00
N GLY A 41 8.33 20.47 -27.21
CA GLY A 41 7.37 19.45 -27.63
C GLY A 41 7.52 18.15 -26.84
N THR A 42 8.76 17.70 -26.60
CA THR A 42 9.02 16.49 -25.80
C THR A 42 8.68 16.67 -24.32
N GLU A 43 8.96 17.83 -23.73
CA GLU A 43 8.64 18.11 -22.32
C GLU A 43 7.13 18.23 -22.08
N ARG A 44 6.39 18.89 -23.00
CA ARG A 44 4.92 18.96 -22.91
C ARG A 44 4.30 17.58 -22.98
N ASN A 45 4.77 16.72 -23.87
CA ASN A 45 4.29 15.33 -23.99
C ASN A 45 4.58 14.53 -22.71
N ALA A 46 5.76 14.72 -22.09
CA ALA A 46 6.11 14.07 -20.82
C ALA A 46 5.21 14.53 -19.66
N VAL A 47 4.94 15.84 -19.55
CA VAL A 47 4.06 16.41 -18.52
C VAL A 47 2.61 15.98 -18.72
N GLU A 48 2.11 15.94 -19.97
CA GLU A 48 0.77 15.43 -20.27
C GLU A 48 0.65 13.93 -19.95
N MET A 49 1.69 13.15 -20.26
CA MET A 49 1.74 11.73 -19.91
C MET A 49 1.78 11.51 -18.40
N GLU A 50 2.57 12.28 -17.66
CA GLU A 50 2.63 12.25 -16.19
C GLU A 50 1.27 12.65 -15.59
N ARG A 51 0.66 13.76 -16.03
CA ARG A 51 -0.68 14.18 -15.61
C ARG A 51 -1.73 13.12 -15.89
N SER A 52 -1.70 12.48 -17.06
CA SER A 52 -2.63 11.38 -17.40
C SER A 52 -2.43 10.16 -16.49
N THR A 53 -1.20 9.91 -16.04
CA THR A 53 -0.87 8.79 -15.17
C THR A 53 -1.26 9.09 -13.72
N GLN A 54 -1.00 10.31 -13.26
CA GLN A 54 -1.48 10.83 -11.96
C GLN A 54 -3.01 10.82 -11.90
N GLN A 55 -3.70 11.27 -12.94
CA GLN A 55 -5.16 11.23 -13.01
C GLN A 55 -5.68 9.80 -12.94
N ARG A 56 -5.09 8.86 -13.70
CA ARG A 56 -5.43 7.44 -13.63
C ARG A 56 -5.20 6.83 -12.25
N LEU A 57 -4.12 7.24 -11.55
CA LEU A 57 -3.85 6.82 -10.17
C LEU A 57 -4.89 7.38 -9.19
N LEU A 58 -5.25 8.66 -9.30
CA LEU A 58 -6.29 9.28 -8.48
C LEU A 58 -7.65 8.63 -8.70
N ASP A 59 -7.99 8.30 -9.94
CA ASP A 59 -9.22 7.59 -10.28
C ASP A 59 -9.22 6.17 -9.71
N ARG A 60 -8.07 5.49 -9.75
CA ARG A 60 -7.91 4.16 -9.14
C ARG A 60 -8.01 4.21 -7.61
N VAL A 61 -7.42 5.21 -6.96
CA VAL A 61 -7.52 5.40 -5.51
C VAL A 61 -8.98 5.68 -5.12
N ARG A 62 -9.68 6.57 -5.82
CA ARG A 62 -11.10 6.83 -5.57
C ARG A 62 -11.97 5.58 -5.76
N ALA A 63 -11.72 4.80 -6.81
CA ALA A 63 -12.42 3.54 -7.04
C ALA A 63 -12.19 2.55 -5.88
N LEU A 64 -10.96 2.44 -5.40
CA LEU A 64 -10.62 1.60 -4.25
C LEU A 64 -11.21 2.11 -2.94
N GLU A 65 -11.29 3.42 -2.73
CA GLU A 65 -11.93 4.03 -1.57
C GLU A 65 -13.44 3.77 -1.55
N LEU A 66 -14.11 3.89 -2.69
CA LEU A 66 -15.52 3.56 -2.86
C LEU A 66 -15.77 2.06 -2.63
N GLU A 67 -14.96 1.19 -3.23
CA GLU A 67 -15.03 -0.25 -3.02
C GLU A 67 -14.80 -0.61 -1.54
N ASN A 68 -13.85 0.05 -0.88
CA ASN A 68 -13.61 -0.13 0.55
C ASN A 68 -14.77 0.36 1.42
N ALA A 69 -15.41 1.47 1.05
CA ALA A 69 -16.58 1.99 1.74
C ALA A 69 -17.78 1.04 1.62
N VAL A 70 -18.05 0.53 0.41
CA VAL A 70 -19.09 -0.46 0.15
C VAL A 70 -18.81 -1.76 0.91
N LEU A 71 -17.59 -2.29 0.86
CA LEU A 71 -17.22 -3.50 1.61
C LEU A 71 -17.34 -3.32 3.13
N LYS A 72 -17.04 -2.13 3.66
CA LYS A 72 -17.24 -1.80 5.08
C LYS A 72 -18.71 -1.72 5.44
N GLU A 73 -19.54 -1.13 4.58
CA GLU A 73 -20.98 -1.06 4.76
C GLU A 73 -21.62 -2.45 4.70
N ASP A 74 -21.22 -3.27 3.74
CA ASP A 74 -21.61 -4.68 3.65
C ASP A 74 -21.19 -5.46 4.88
N MET A 75 -19.98 -5.22 5.41
CA MET A 75 -19.52 -5.84 6.66
C MET A 75 -20.38 -5.41 7.86
N LEU A 76 -20.71 -4.12 8.00
CA LEU A 76 -21.62 -3.61 9.04
C LEU A 76 -23.04 -4.16 8.87
N LEU A 77 -23.48 -4.39 7.64
CA LEU A 77 -24.75 -5.04 7.32
C LEU A 77 -24.71 -6.53 7.70
N PHE A 78 -23.62 -7.25 7.43
CA PHE A 78 -23.44 -8.64 7.87
C PHE A 78 -23.33 -8.76 9.39
N GLU A 79 -22.71 -7.80 10.08
CA GLU A 79 -22.73 -7.73 11.55
C GLU A 79 -24.15 -7.54 12.10
N ARG A 80 -25.01 -6.81 11.39
CA ARG A 80 -26.43 -6.62 11.75
C ARG A 80 -27.32 -7.80 11.34
N LEU A 81 -26.91 -8.59 10.33
CA LEU A 81 -27.69 -9.68 9.74
C LEU A 81 -27.25 -11.09 10.17
N ILE A 82 -26.21 -11.24 10.99
CA ILE A 82 -25.85 -12.53 11.59
C ILE A 82 -26.23 -12.54 13.07
N PRO A 83 -27.51 -12.83 13.41
CA PRO A 83 -27.75 -13.69 14.54
C PRO A 83 -27.25 -15.07 14.13
N VAL A 84 -26.15 -15.55 14.70
CA VAL A 84 -25.97 -17.00 14.78
C VAL A 84 -27.08 -17.46 15.71
N ALA A 85 -28.19 -17.91 15.14
CA ALA A 85 -29.29 -18.44 15.90
C ALA A 85 -28.75 -19.55 16.83
N GLY A 86 -28.70 -19.28 18.13
CA GLY A 86 -28.47 -20.29 19.17
C GLY A 86 -27.27 -20.12 20.10
N GLU A 87 -26.28 -19.26 19.81
CA GLU A 87 -25.12 -19.11 20.71
C GLU A 87 -25.06 -17.74 21.39
N GLU A 88 -25.93 -17.55 22.39
CA GLU A 88 -25.66 -16.58 23.45
C GLU A 88 -24.26 -16.88 24.04
N GLY A 89 -23.34 -15.92 24.06
CA GLY A 89 -21.97 -16.12 24.53
C GLY A 89 -20.98 -16.67 23.49
N ALA A 90 -21.24 -16.50 22.19
CA ALA A 90 -20.28 -16.85 21.13
C ALA A 90 -19.11 -15.85 21.03
N ILE A 91 -17.90 -16.37 20.82
CA ILE A 91 -16.69 -15.59 20.53
C ILE A 91 -16.21 -15.87 19.10
N ARG A 92 -15.76 -14.84 18.39
CA ARG A 92 -15.30 -14.93 17.00
C ARG A 92 -13.98 -14.17 16.81
N LEU A 93 -13.16 -14.71 15.91
CA LEU A 93 -11.94 -14.07 15.42
C LEU A 93 -12.20 -13.47 14.03
N GLU A 94 -11.82 -12.21 13.87
CA GLU A 94 -12.07 -11.39 12.69
C GLU A 94 -10.81 -10.64 12.26
N ASN A 95 -10.73 -10.32 10.97
CA ASN A 95 -9.69 -9.46 10.39
C ASN A 95 -8.26 -9.80 10.83
N PHE A 96 -7.95 -11.10 10.98
CA PHE A 96 -6.62 -11.55 11.37
C PHE A 96 -5.65 -11.41 10.20
N ARG A 97 -4.71 -10.47 10.35
CA ARG A 97 -3.67 -10.17 9.36
C ARG A 97 -2.30 -10.21 10.02
N VAL A 98 -1.34 -10.77 9.30
CA VAL A 98 0.08 -10.81 9.68
C VAL A 98 0.86 -10.22 8.53
N VAL A 99 1.74 -9.27 8.81
CA VAL A 99 2.58 -8.61 7.80
C VAL A 99 4.04 -8.67 8.22
N SER A 100 4.94 -8.85 7.26
CA SER A 100 6.38 -8.75 7.52
C SER A 100 6.77 -7.31 7.87
N ASP A 101 7.61 -7.16 8.88
CA ASP A 101 8.18 -5.90 9.39
C ASP A 101 9.71 -5.98 9.52
N GLY A 102 10.32 -6.82 8.69
CA GLY A 102 11.75 -7.13 8.73
C GLY A 102 12.01 -8.56 8.26
N ALA A 103 13.29 -8.96 8.24
CA ALA A 103 13.67 -10.28 7.74
C ALA A 103 12.95 -11.41 8.49
N GLN A 104 12.94 -11.35 9.82
CA GLN A 104 12.31 -12.35 10.68
C GLN A 104 11.17 -11.79 11.55
N ASN A 105 10.86 -10.50 11.42
CA ASN A 105 9.91 -9.82 12.30
C ASN A 105 8.58 -9.68 11.58
N TYR A 106 7.49 -9.98 12.29
CA TYR A 106 6.13 -9.90 11.77
C TYR A 106 5.26 -9.14 12.75
N ARG A 107 4.44 -8.22 12.23
CA ARG A 107 3.39 -7.57 13.00
C ARG A 107 2.07 -8.25 12.72
N TYR A 108 1.25 -8.40 13.75
CA TYR A 108 -0.11 -8.91 13.60
C TYR A 108 -1.14 -7.88 14.05
N ARG A 109 -2.32 -7.99 13.44
CA ARG A 109 -3.55 -7.32 13.87
C ARG A 109 -4.68 -8.32 13.79
N LEU A 110 -5.50 -8.37 14.83
CA LEU A 110 -6.72 -9.16 14.85
C LEU A 110 -7.82 -8.46 15.63
N LEU A 111 -9.04 -8.84 15.33
CA LEU A 111 -10.24 -8.39 15.99
C LEU A 111 -10.91 -9.59 16.65
N ILE A 112 -11.30 -9.45 17.91
CA ILE A 112 -12.06 -10.46 18.64
C ILE A 112 -13.42 -9.85 18.96
N SER A 113 -14.49 -10.49 18.49
CA SER A 113 -15.86 -10.09 18.80
C SER A 113 -16.50 -11.12 19.72
N PHE A 114 -17.27 -10.65 20.70
CA PHE A 114 -18.03 -11.48 21.65
C PHE A 114 -19.47 -10.96 21.68
N HIS A 115 -20.42 -11.89 21.59
CA HIS A 115 -21.84 -11.57 21.66
C HIS A 115 -22.33 -11.96 23.06
N PRO A 116 -22.46 -11.00 24.00
CA PRO A 116 -22.80 -11.31 25.38
C PRO A 116 -24.15 -12.00 25.49
N GLY A 117 -24.18 -13.12 26.21
CA GLY A 117 -25.39 -13.83 26.56
C GLY A 117 -26.03 -13.28 27.82
N LYS A 118 -27.26 -13.70 28.14
CA LYS A 118 -27.95 -13.24 29.37
C LYS A 118 -27.18 -13.58 30.65
N GLN A 119 -26.40 -14.66 30.64
CA GLN A 119 -25.62 -15.12 31.80
C GLN A 119 -24.11 -14.85 31.70
N THR A 120 -23.61 -14.47 30.51
CA THR A 120 -22.19 -14.28 30.24
C THR A 120 -21.97 -12.87 29.66
N PRO A 121 -21.82 -11.86 30.53
CA PRO A 121 -21.68 -10.46 30.09
C PRO A 121 -20.32 -10.18 29.44
N GLU A 122 -19.34 -11.06 29.64
CA GLU A 122 -18.02 -10.96 29.05
C GLU A 122 -17.37 -12.34 28.86
N PHE A 123 -16.47 -12.42 27.90
CA PHE A 123 -15.60 -13.56 27.69
C PHE A 123 -14.26 -13.33 28.37
N ARG A 124 -13.76 -14.33 29.11
CA ARG A 124 -12.38 -14.36 29.62
C ARG A 124 -11.69 -15.63 29.14
N GLY A 125 -10.52 -15.47 28.53
CA GLY A 125 -9.76 -16.58 27.99
C GLY A 125 -8.32 -16.22 27.65
N ARG A 126 -7.72 -17.03 26.78
CA ARG A 126 -6.35 -16.88 26.30
C ARG A 126 -6.30 -16.93 24.79
N LEU A 127 -5.45 -16.09 24.21
CA LEU A 127 -5.12 -16.07 22.80
C LEU A 127 -3.81 -16.82 22.58
N GLU A 128 -3.79 -17.75 21.64
CA GLU A 128 -2.60 -18.46 21.19
C GLU A 128 -2.47 -18.30 19.66
N PHE A 129 -1.24 -18.29 19.17
CA PHE A 129 -0.92 -18.37 17.76
C PHE A 129 -0.18 -19.67 17.48
N LEU A 130 -0.65 -20.45 16.51
CA LEU A 130 0.11 -21.54 15.92
C LEU A 130 0.76 -21.05 14.63
N VAL A 131 2.07 -20.89 14.66
CA VAL A 131 2.89 -20.44 13.53
C VAL A 131 3.51 -21.66 12.87
N THR A 132 3.16 -21.90 11.60
CA THR A 132 3.84 -22.91 10.78
C THR A 132 4.94 -22.24 9.98
N LEU A 133 6.15 -22.76 10.07
CA LEU A 133 7.33 -22.22 9.41
C LEU A 133 8.16 -23.32 8.77
N VAL A 134 8.93 -22.97 7.75
CA VAL A 134 9.88 -23.88 7.11
C VAL A 134 11.30 -23.42 7.45
N GLN A 135 12.09 -24.29 8.06
CA GLN A 135 13.48 -24.02 8.40
C GLN A 135 14.36 -25.16 7.89
N ARG A 136 15.41 -24.84 7.11
CA ARG A 136 16.31 -25.83 6.48
C ARG A 136 15.55 -26.93 5.71
N GLY A 137 14.48 -26.55 5.01
CA GLY A 137 13.64 -27.46 4.22
C GLY A 137 12.66 -28.32 5.03
N LYS A 138 12.59 -28.17 6.36
CA LYS A 138 11.65 -28.90 7.23
C LYS A 138 10.57 -27.97 7.75
N SER A 139 9.31 -28.39 7.64
CA SER A 139 8.19 -27.70 8.29
C SER A 139 8.22 -27.95 9.81
N GLN A 140 8.00 -26.88 10.58
CA GLN A 140 7.96 -26.89 12.04
C GLN A 140 6.83 -25.97 12.51
N GLU A 141 6.27 -26.29 13.67
CA GLU A 141 5.24 -25.49 14.32
C GLU A 141 5.80 -24.82 15.56
N MET A 142 5.42 -23.56 15.77
CA MET A 142 5.78 -22.75 16.93
C MET A 142 4.51 -22.15 17.52
N VAL A 143 4.32 -22.29 18.84
CA VAL A 143 3.17 -21.72 19.55
C VAL A 143 3.59 -20.46 20.30
N ILE A 144 2.81 -19.39 20.15
CA ILE A 144 3.01 -18.10 20.82
C ILE A 144 1.75 -17.76 21.64
N PRO A 145 1.84 -17.44 22.94
CA PRO A 145 3.07 -17.46 23.73
C PRO A 145 3.55 -18.90 23.94
N SER A 146 4.86 -19.08 24.13
CA SER A 146 5.37 -20.39 24.49
C SER A 146 4.86 -20.76 25.90
N ARG A 147 4.72 -22.06 26.20
CA ARG A 147 4.21 -22.52 27.52
C ARG A 147 5.02 -21.97 28.72
N ARG A 148 6.28 -21.60 28.50
CA ARG A 148 7.20 -21.03 29.50
C ARG A 148 7.00 -19.53 29.69
N GLU A 149 6.45 -18.85 28.68
CA GLU A 149 6.27 -17.40 28.62
C GLU A 149 4.78 -17.05 28.69
N GLN A 150 4.00 -17.68 29.59
CA GLN A 150 2.58 -17.35 29.77
C GLN A 150 2.43 -15.90 30.30
N THR A 151 2.56 -14.95 29.38
CA THR A 151 2.53 -13.52 29.64
C THR A 151 1.07 -13.08 29.72
N GLY A 152 0.77 -12.16 30.64
CA GLY A 152 -0.56 -11.58 30.79
C GLY A 152 -1.09 -10.91 29.52
N GLU A 153 -0.20 -10.53 28.59
CA GLU A 153 -0.53 -9.92 27.31
C GLU A 153 -1.45 -10.78 26.43
N PHE A 154 -1.36 -12.10 26.54
CA PHE A 154 -2.16 -13.05 25.77
C PHE A 154 -3.45 -13.45 26.47
N ARG A 155 -3.70 -12.96 27.69
CA ARG A 155 -5.02 -13.05 28.31
C ARG A 155 -5.95 -12.05 27.64
N VAL A 156 -7.17 -12.50 27.33
CA VAL A 156 -8.18 -11.67 26.67
C VAL A 156 -9.44 -11.61 27.52
N GLU A 157 -9.92 -10.39 27.73
CA GLU A 157 -11.22 -10.08 28.32
C GLU A 157 -12.02 -9.28 27.28
N VAL A 158 -13.13 -9.83 26.80
CA VAL A 158 -13.89 -9.29 25.68
C VAL A 158 -15.35 -9.12 26.07
N LYS A 159 -15.81 -7.86 26.13
CA LYS A 159 -17.22 -7.52 26.38
C LYS A 159 -18.04 -7.45 25.10
N ASN A 160 -17.51 -6.77 24.09
CA ASN A 160 -18.10 -6.66 22.76
C ASN A 160 -17.02 -6.91 21.71
N LEU A 161 -16.00 -6.06 21.72
CA LEU A 161 -14.95 -6.04 20.72
C LEU A 161 -13.61 -5.79 21.38
N LEU A 162 -12.58 -6.53 20.99
CA LEU A 162 -11.20 -6.34 21.42
C LEU A 162 -10.28 -6.35 20.19
N ARG A 163 -9.56 -5.26 19.98
CA ARG A 163 -8.47 -5.21 19.00
C ARG A 163 -7.18 -5.65 19.67
N LYS A 164 -6.51 -6.65 19.09
CA LYS A 164 -5.18 -7.06 19.53
C LYS A 164 -4.17 -6.86 18.41
N GLU A 165 -3.09 -6.20 18.75
CA GLU A 165 -1.95 -5.94 17.88
C GLU A 165 -0.69 -6.34 18.63
N GLY A 166 0.35 -6.66 17.89
CA GLY A 166 1.65 -6.99 18.45
C GLY A 166 2.60 -7.45 17.36
N SER A 167 3.73 -7.98 17.78
CA SER A 167 4.72 -8.55 16.87
C SER A 167 5.26 -9.87 17.41
N PHE A 168 5.78 -10.68 16.51
CA PHE A 168 6.55 -11.86 16.86
C PHE A 168 7.71 -12.01 15.89
N GLU A 169 8.73 -12.72 16.34
CA GLU A 169 9.93 -12.99 15.55
C GLU A 169 10.02 -14.48 15.23
N LEU A 170 10.50 -14.79 14.03
CA LEU A 170 10.78 -16.16 13.61
C LEU A 170 12.26 -16.52 13.87
N PRO A 171 12.57 -17.79 14.19
CA PRO A 171 13.96 -18.25 14.29
C PRO A 171 14.76 -17.92 13.03
N ALA A 172 16.05 -17.62 13.17
CA ALA A 172 16.90 -17.27 12.03
C ALA A 172 16.86 -18.34 10.91
N GLY A 173 16.66 -17.89 9.67
CA GLY A 173 16.54 -18.76 8.49
C GLY A 173 15.24 -19.55 8.40
N ALA A 174 14.22 -19.22 9.21
CA ALA A 174 12.87 -19.74 9.06
C ALA A 174 12.05 -18.86 8.10
N ARG A 175 11.29 -19.50 7.20
CA ARG A 175 10.31 -18.84 6.33
C ARG A 175 8.91 -19.09 6.87
N LEU A 176 8.10 -18.04 6.99
CA LEU A 176 6.70 -18.16 7.40
C LEU A 176 5.89 -18.95 6.35
N GLN A 177 5.10 -19.92 6.79
CA GLN A 177 4.16 -20.67 5.94
C GLN A 177 2.71 -20.29 6.24
N SER A 178 2.32 -20.29 7.52
CA SER A 178 0.97 -19.90 7.95
C SER A 178 0.97 -19.47 9.41
N VAL A 179 -0.07 -18.73 9.79
CA VAL A 179 -0.34 -18.39 11.19
C VAL A 179 -1.82 -18.64 11.47
N GLU A 180 -2.13 -19.39 12.53
CA GLU A 180 -3.49 -19.60 13.02
C GLU A 180 -3.64 -18.96 14.40
N ALA A 181 -4.58 -18.03 14.57
CA ALA A 181 -4.99 -17.53 15.87
C ALA A 181 -6.01 -18.49 16.48
N ARG A 182 -5.89 -18.74 17.78
CA ARG A 182 -6.76 -19.61 18.58
C ARG A 182 -7.16 -18.89 19.85
N VAL A 183 -8.45 -18.86 20.16
CA VAL A 183 -8.96 -18.37 21.44
C VAL A 183 -9.47 -19.55 22.24
N LEU A 184 -8.94 -19.70 23.46
CA LEU A 184 -9.29 -20.79 24.37
C LEU A 184 -9.88 -20.25 25.67
N GLN A 185 -10.82 -20.99 26.24
CA GLN A 185 -11.35 -20.78 27.58
C GLN A 185 -11.02 -22.02 28.43
N GLY A 186 -10.16 -21.87 29.43
CA GLY A 186 -9.44 -23.03 29.96
C GLY A 186 -8.69 -23.71 28.82
N ASP A 187 -8.82 -25.02 28.66
CA ASP A 187 -8.25 -25.80 27.54
C ASP A 187 -9.22 -26.03 26.38
N THR A 188 -10.42 -25.45 26.44
CA THR A 188 -11.42 -25.59 25.38
C THR A 188 -11.17 -24.55 24.29
N LEU A 189 -10.93 -25.00 23.06
CA LEU A 189 -10.88 -24.12 21.89
C LEU A 189 -12.28 -23.56 21.61
N LYS A 190 -12.39 -22.23 21.59
CA LYS A 190 -13.66 -21.52 21.33
C LYS A 190 -13.73 -20.92 19.94
N ALA A 191 -12.61 -20.40 19.44
CA ALA A 191 -12.52 -19.86 18.09
C ALA A 191 -11.13 -20.09 17.51
N ARG A 192 -11.03 -20.23 16.19
CA ARG A 192 -9.76 -20.23 15.46
C ARG A 192 -9.89 -19.53 14.11
N ARG A 193 -8.79 -18.95 13.61
CA ARG A 193 -8.75 -18.29 12.30
C ARG A 193 -7.34 -18.27 11.73
N LEU A 194 -7.22 -18.55 10.43
CA LEU A 194 -5.98 -18.37 9.69
C LEU A 194 -5.74 -16.91 9.34
N ALA A 195 -4.49 -16.48 9.42
CA ALA A 195 -4.06 -15.14 9.04
C ALA A 195 -4.13 -14.95 7.53
N GLN A 196 -4.47 -13.73 7.13
CA GLN A 196 -4.04 -13.19 5.85
C GLN A 196 -2.59 -12.71 5.98
N LEU A 197 -1.67 -13.31 5.21
CA LEU A 197 -0.25 -12.94 5.14
C LEU A 197 0.00 -11.77 4.17
#